data_AF-A0A8T2CZH2-F1
#
_entry.id   AF-A0A8T2CZH2-F1
#
_cell.length_a   1.000
_cell.length_b   1.000
_cell.length_c   1.000
_cell.angle_alpha   90.00
_cell.angle_beta   90.00
_cell.angle_gamma   90.00
#
_symmetry.space_group_name_H-M   'P 1'
#
loop_
_entity.id
_entity.type
_entity.pdbx_description
1 polymer ?
#
loop_
_entity_poly.entity_id
_entity_poly.type
_entity_poly.pdbx_seq_one_letter_code
_entity_poly.pdbx_strand_id
1 'polypeptide(L)'
;MSLPYTILILFIFSTSSSYLIPLAHSKIARLGISSKTLKNEPDGSTQKVDESDLKMYYFNQTLDHFTFTPESYMTFQQRYAIDSTHWGGAKANAPILAFLGEESSLDSDLAAIGFLRDNGPRLNALLVYIEHRYYGETMPFGSAEEALKNASTLGYLNAAQALADYAAILLHVKEKYSTNHSPIIVIGGSYGGMLAAWFRLKYPHIALGALASSAPLLYFEDTRPKFGYYYIVTKVFKEASERCYNTIRNSWKEIDRVAGKPNGLSILSKQFKTCDPLNGSFDIKDFLDTIYAEAVQYNRGPNFWVAKVCNAINANPPNRRYNLLDRIFAGVVALVGNRTCYDTKMFAQPTNNNIAWRWQVCKFYF
;
A
#
# COMPACT_ATOMS: atom_id res chain seq x y z
N MET A 1 -16.61 70.28 34.16
CA MET A 1 -17.40 69.02 34.12
C MET A 1 -16.47 67.90 33.69
N SER A 2 -16.40 66.91 34.55
CA SER A 2 -15.48 65.78 34.60
C SER A 2 -15.85 64.64 33.65
N LEU A 3 -14.86 64.07 32.96
CA LEU A 3 -14.86 62.64 32.60
C LEU A 3 -13.41 62.17 32.33
N PRO A 4 -12.88 61.22 33.11
CA PRO A 4 -11.61 60.55 32.82
C PRO A 4 -11.85 59.36 31.89
N TYR A 5 -10.94 59.15 30.94
CA TYR A 5 -10.87 57.95 30.12
C TYR A 5 -10.31 56.79 30.96
N THR A 6 -11.16 55.85 31.32
CA THR A 6 -10.76 54.56 31.90
C THR A 6 -10.82 53.51 30.79
N ILE A 7 -9.67 52.91 30.46
CA ILE A 7 -9.54 51.80 29.52
C ILE A 7 -10.21 50.56 30.13
N LEU A 8 -11.31 50.10 29.55
CA LEU A 8 -12.00 48.88 29.95
C LEU A 8 -11.42 47.68 29.17
N ILE A 9 -10.65 46.84 29.86
CA ILE A 9 -10.21 45.54 29.35
C ILE A 9 -11.42 44.58 29.41
N LEU A 10 -11.97 44.25 28.24
CA LEU A 10 -13.00 43.22 28.07
C LEU A 10 -12.37 41.83 28.18
N PHE A 11 -12.45 41.23 29.37
CA PHE A 11 -12.26 39.79 29.54
C PHE A 11 -13.47 39.06 28.95
N ILE A 12 -13.30 38.49 27.75
CA ILE A 12 -14.26 37.55 27.16
C ILE A 12 -14.12 36.23 27.92
N PHE A 13 -15.02 35.99 28.87
CA PHE A 13 -15.24 34.64 29.41
C PHE A 13 -15.92 33.80 28.34
N SER A 14 -15.15 33.00 27.60
CA SER A 14 -15.70 31.93 26.79
C SER A 14 -16.20 30.83 27.72
N THR A 15 -17.50 30.79 27.98
CA THR A 15 -18.14 29.62 28.58
C THR A 15 -18.11 28.49 27.54
N SER A 16 -17.07 27.67 27.58
CA SER A 16 -17.07 26.36 26.93
C SER A 16 -18.11 25.51 27.64
N SER A 17 -19.32 25.44 27.07
CA SER A 17 -20.32 24.45 27.45
C SER A 17 -19.75 23.09 27.10
N SER A 18 -19.15 22.42 28.08
CA SER A 18 -18.76 21.03 28.01
C SER A 18 -20.04 20.20 27.86
N TYR A 19 -20.45 19.95 26.62
CA TYR A 19 -21.33 18.81 26.34
C TYR A 19 -20.53 17.55 26.63
N LEU A 20 -20.54 17.15 27.90
CA LEU A 20 -20.22 15.82 28.34
C LEU A 20 -21.27 14.90 27.70
N ILE A 21 -20.98 14.42 26.50
CA ILE A 21 -21.66 13.25 25.96
C ILE A 21 -21.31 12.12 26.94
N PRO A 22 -22.28 11.54 27.65
CA PRO A 22 -21.99 10.38 28.47
C PRO A 22 -21.50 9.30 27.52
N LEU A 23 -20.27 8.81 27.71
CA LEU A 23 -19.84 7.52 27.15
C LEU A 23 -20.66 6.42 27.84
N ALA A 24 -21.95 6.36 27.54
CA ALA A 24 -22.75 5.18 27.74
C ALA A 24 -22.19 4.13 26.78
N HIS A 25 -21.22 3.36 27.25
CA HIS A 25 -20.75 2.07 26.72
C HIS A 25 -21.25 1.76 25.30
N SER A 26 -20.77 2.51 24.31
CA SER A 26 -20.93 2.09 22.92
C SER A 26 -20.14 0.80 22.85
N LYS A 27 -20.84 -0.34 22.68
CA LYS A 27 -20.22 -1.59 22.24
C LYS A 27 -19.64 -1.33 20.84
N ILE A 28 -18.52 -0.61 20.76
CA ILE A 28 -17.75 -0.46 19.53
C ILE A 28 -17.30 -1.89 19.22
N ALA A 29 -17.86 -2.45 18.16
CA ALA A 29 -17.42 -3.73 17.65
C ALA A 29 -15.91 -3.64 17.43
N ARG A 30 -15.14 -4.44 18.16
CA ARG A 30 -13.68 -4.48 17.99
C ARG A 30 -13.40 -5.02 16.59
N LEU A 31 -12.95 -4.13 15.71
CA LEU A 31 -12.36 -4.47 14.42
C LEU A 31 -11.05 -5.20 14.69
N GLY A 32 -10.91 -6.41 14.16
CA GLY A 32 -9.71 -7.22 14.38
C GLY A 32 -9.87 -8.64 13.86
N ILE A 33 -8.72 -9.27 13.61
CA ILE A 33 -8.65 -10.67 13.15
C ILE A 33 -9.28 -11.57 14.23
N SER A 34 -10.22 -12.42 13.83
CA SER A 34 -10.87 -13.35 14.75
C SER A 34 -9.85 -14.37 15.27
N SER A 35 -9.75 -14.53 16.59
CA SER A 35 -8.84 -15.51 17.22
C SER A 35 -9.12 -16.96 16.81
N LYS A 36 -10.30 -17.27 16.25
CA LYS A 36 -10.62 -18.59 15.71
C LYS A 36 -9.90 -18.88 14.39
N THR A 37 -9.62 -17.86 13.57
CA THR A 37 -8.92 -17.99 12.30
C THR A 37 -7.43 -18.31 12.51
N LEU A 38 -6.82 -17.76 13.57
CA LEU A 38 -5.42 -18.02 13.96
C LEU A 38 -5.12 -19.48 14.36
N LYS A 39 -6.12 -20.28 14.73
CA LYS A 39 -5.89 -21.65 15.24
C LYS A 39 -6.02 -22.75 14.19
N ASN A 40 -6.61 -22.47 13.02
CA ASN A 40 -7.07 -23.52 12.10
C ASN A 40 -6.61 -23.38 10.64
N GLU A 41 -5.75 -22.44 10.26
CA GLU A 41 -5.20 -22.43 8.89
C GLU A 41 -3.84 -23.16 8.81
N PRO A 42 -3.69 -24.15 7.91
CA PRO A 42 -2.40 -24.44 7.32
C PRO A 42 -2.05 -23.25 6.42
N ASP A 43 -1.28 -22.33 6.99
CA ASP A 43 -0.83 -21.08 6.35
C ASP A 43 0.11 -21.41 5.18
N GLY A 44 -0.49 -21.52 3.98
CA GLY A 44 0.15 -22.08 2.79
C GLY A 44 -0.82 -22.45 1.66
N SER A 45 -2.14 -22.54 1.90
CA SER A 45 -3.10 -22.45 0.80
C SER A 45 -3.49 -20.99 0.61
N THR A 46 -3.13 -20.38 -0.52
CA THR A 46 -4.05 -19.47 -1.20
C THR A 46 -5.38 -20.21 -1.27
N GLN A 47 -6.28 -19.95 -0.31
CA GLN A 47 -7.66 -20.35 -0.48
C GLN A 47 -8.06 -19.74 -1.81
N LYS A 48 -8.37 -20.59 -2.79
CA LYS A 48 -9.06 -20.13 -3.99
C LYS A 48 -10.25 -19.36 -3.46
N VAL A 49 -10.25 -18.05 -3.71
CA VAL A 49 -11.37 -17.18 -3.40
C VAL A 49 -12.58 -17.86 -4.03
N ASP A 50 -13.59 -18.16 -3.24
CA ASP A 50 -14.88 -18.53 -3.81
C ASP A 50 -15.47 -17.25 -4.39
N GLU A 51 -14.99 -16.89 -5.59
CA GLU A 51 -15.39 -15.70 -6.36
C GLU A 51 -16.87 -15.74 -6.75
N SER A 52 -17.57 -16.85 -6.47
CA SER A 52 -18.98 -17.05 -6.83
C SER A 52 -19.93 -16.03 -6.21
N ASP A 53 -19.54 -15.38 -5.11
CA ASP A 53 -20.37 -14.42 -4.37
C ASP A 53 -20.01 -12.94 -4.61
N LEU A 54 -18.84 -12.67 -5.20
CA LEU A 54 -18.38 -11.33 -5.51
C LEU A 54 -18.89 -10.91 -6.89
N LYS A 55 -19.63 -9.79 -6.96
CA LYS A 55 -20.16 -9.26 -8.23
C LYS A 55 -19.36 -8.07 -8.70
N MET A 56 -18.80 -8.19 -9.90
CA MET A 56 -18.09 -7.11 -10.59
C MET A 56 -19.07 -6.19 -11.32
N TYR A 57 -18.79 -4.89 -11.25
CA TYR A 57 -19.56 -3.83 -11.88
C TYR A 57 -18.63 -2.78 -12.46
N TYR A 58 -19.17 -1.97 -13.38
CA TYR A 58 -18.50 -0.80 -13.92
C TYR A 58 -19.39 0.43 -13.73
N PHE A 59 -18.78 1.51 -13.26
CA PHE A 59 -19.43 2.80 -13.06
C PHE A 59 -18.96 3.79 -14.13
N ASN A 60 -19.89 4.52 -14.74
CA ASN A 60 -19.57 5.63 -15.66
C ASN A 60 -18.99 6.80 -14.86
N GLN A 61 -17.66 6.83 -14.74
CA GLN A 61 -16.94 7.82 -13.97
C GLN A 61 -16.58 9.05 -14.81
N THR A 62 -16.66 10.24 -14.23
CA THR A 62 -16.20 11.48 -14.86
C THR A 62 -14.67 11.50 -14.96
N LEU A 63 -14.14 11.86 -16.13
CA LEU A 63 -12.68 11.93 -16.37
C LEU A 63 -12.02 12.95 -15.45
N ASP A 64 -12.60 14.14 -15.36
CA ASP A 64 -12.07 15.24 -14.54
C ASP A 64 -13.14 15.88 -13.65
N HIS A 65 -12.99 15.71 -12.34
CA HIS A 65 -13.89 16.27 -11.33
C HIS A 65 -13.62 17.73 -10.97
N PHE A 66 -12.52 18.31 -11.43
CA PHE A 66 -12.02 19.61 -10.96
C PHE A 66 -11.91 20.68 -12.05
N THR A 67 -12.16 20.31 -13.31
CA THR A 67 -12.24 21.27 -14.42
C THR A 67 -13.60 21.18 -15.09
N PHE A 68 -13.97 22.24 -15.83
CA PHE A 68 -15.30 22.39 -16.43
C PHE A 68 -15.22 22.68 -17.94
N THR A 69 -14.24 22.08 -18.63
CA THR A 69 -14.14 22.14 -20.10
C THR A 69 -14.96 21.01 -20.73
N PRO A 70 -15.29 21.07 -22.04
CA PRO A 70 -16.03 19.99 -22.71
C PRO A 70 -15.38 18.61 -22.53
N GLU A 71 -14.05 18.54 -22.53
CA GLU A 71 -13.27 17.32 -22.35
C GLU A 71 -13.39 16.75 -20.93
N SER A 72 -13.56 17.61 -19.91
CA SER A 72 -13.70 17.22 -18.50
C SER A 72 -14.89 16.29 -18.27
N TYR A 73 -15.96 16.46 -19.05
CA TYR A 73 -17.19 15.67 -18.95
C TYR A 73 -17.12 14.31 -19.66
N MET A 74 -16.00 13.99 -20.32
CA MET A 74 -15.79 12.63 -20.83
C MET A 74 -15.89 11.63 -19.68
N THR A 75 -16.40 10.43 -19.97
CA THR A 75 -16.56 9.38 -18.97
C THR A 75 -15.77 8.12 -19.32
N PHE A 76 -15.38 7.38 -18.31
CA PHE A 76 -14.76 6.07 -18.45
C PHE A 76 -15.39 5.04 -17.52
N GLN A 77 -15.15 3.75 -17.79
CA GLN A 77 -15.63 2.66 -16.94
C GLN A 77 -14.68 2.47 -15.76
N GLN A 78 -15.16 2.74 -14.54
CA GLN A 78 -14.43 2.41 -13.31
C GLN A 78 -14.94 1.13 -12.70
N ARG A 79 -14.05 0.15 -12.55
CA ARG A 79 -14.37 -1.18 -12.03
C ARG A 79 -14.54 -1.13 -10.51
N TYR A 80 -15.58 -1.78 -10.02
CA TYR A 80 -15.79 -1.99 -8.59
C TYR A 80 -16.48 -3.32 -8.34
N ALA A 81 -16.30 -3.87 -7.14
CA ALA A 81 -16.91 -5.13 -6.74
C ALA A 81 -17.80 -4.96 -5.51
N ILE A 82 -18.86 -5.75 -5.43
CA ILE A 82 -19.75 -5.85 -4.28
C ILE A 82 -19.82 -7.30 -3.82
N ASP A 83 -19.67 -7.50 -2.51
CA ASP A 83 -20.10 -8.72 -1.83
C ASP A 83 -21.22 -8.37 -0.84
N SER A 84 -22.35 -9.05 -1.04
CA SER A 84 -23.57 -8.86 -0.27
C SER A 84 -24.03 -10.13 0.47
N THR A 85 -23.21 -11.19 0.47
CA THR A 85 -23.58 -12.52 0.99
C THR A 85 -23.99 -12.48 2.45
N HIS A 86 -23.32 -11.66 3.27
CA HIS A 86 -23.62 -11.50 4.68
C HIS A 86 -24.26 -10.15 5.02
N TRP A 87 -24.69 -9.39 4.02
CA TRP A 87 -25.19 -8.04 4.25
C TRP A 87 -26.57 -8.06 4.94
N GLY A 88 -26.69 -7.36 6.07
CA GLY A 88 -27.91 -7.29 6.88
C GLY A 88 -29.04 -6.45 6.26
N GLY A 89 -28.81 -5.85 5.09
CA GLY A 89 -29.79 -5.09 4.34
C GLY A 89 -29.97 -3.64 4.79
N ALA A 90 -30.57 -2.84 3.92
CA ALA A 90 -30.76 -1.40 4.12
C ALA A 90 -31.65 -1.06 5.32
N LYS A 91 -32.70 -1.86 5.59
CA LYS A 91 -33.63 -1.62 6.70
C LYS A 91 -32.96 -1.66 8.07
N ALA A 92 -31.89 -2.44 8.21
CA ALA A 92 -31.10 -2.53 9.43
C ALA A 92 -30.02 -1.43 9.52
N ASN A 93 -29.92 -0.54 8.54
CA ASN A 93 -28.81 0.40 8.35
C ASN A 93 -27.44 -0.31 8.47
N ALA A 94 -27.37 -1.53 7.93
CA ALA A 94 -26.17 -2.35 7.99
C ALA A 94 -24.97 -1.59 7.38
N PRO A 95 -23.79 -1.65 8.01
CA PRO A 95 -22.64 -0.84 7.61
C PRO A 95 -22.12 -1.23 6.24
N ILE A 96 -21.41 -0.30 5.60
CA ILE A 96 -20.65 -0.53 4.38
C ILE A 96 -19.16 -0.51 4.75
N LEU A 97 -18.43 -1.57 4.41
CA LEU A 97 -16.97 -1.57 4.45
C LEU A 97 -16.47 -1.37 3.03
N ALA A 98 -15.78 -0.25 2.79
CA ALA A 98 -15.33 0.15 1.47
C ALA A 98 -13.81 0.14 1.37
N PHE A 99 -13.24 -0.77 0.57
CA PHE A 99 -11.83 -0.75 0.25
C PHE A 99 -11.58 0.24 -0.90
N LEU A 100 -10.69 1.20 -0.65
CA LEU A 100 -10.24 2.17 -1.65
C LEU A 100 -8.98 1.61 -2.30
N GLY A 101 -9.09 1.21 -3.57
CA GLY A 101 -8.00 0.58 -4.34
C GLY A 101 -6.74 1.43 -4.34
N GLU A 102 -5.60 0.75 -4.35
CA GLU A 102 -4.28 1.39 -4.27
C GLU A 102 -3.60 1.45 -5.65
N GLU A 103 -2.28 1.34 -5.71
CA GLU A 103 -1.48 1.30 -6.94
C GLU A 103 -1.49 -0.07 -7.64
N SER A 104 -2.66 -0.73 -7.69
CA SER A 104 -2.80 -2.15 -7.99
C SER A 104 -4.14 -2.46 -8.69
N SER A 105 -4.20 -3.64 -9.34
CA SER A 105 -5.46 -4.13 -9.90
C SER A 105 -6.37 -4.64 -8.79
N LEU A 106 -7.68 -4.49 -8.98
CA LEU A 106 -8.69 -4.99 -8.05
C LEU A 106 -8.56 -6.50 -7.83
N ASP A 107 -8.17 -7.28 -8.84
CA ASP A 107 -7.95 -8.72 -8.70
C ASP A 107 -6.80 -9.04 -7.73
N SER A 108 -5.71 -8.28 -7.80
CA SER A 108 -4.57 -8.41 -6.87
C SER A 108 -4.98 -8.01 -5.46
N ASP A 109 -5.75 -6.93 -5.33
CA ASP A 109 -6.25 -6.44 -4.05
C ASP A 109 -7.19 -7.44 -3.40
N LEU A 110 -8.11 -8.05 -4.17
CA LEU A 110 -9.01 -9.09 -3.70
C LEU A 110 -8.27 -10.36 -3.29
N ALA A 111 -7.13 -10.68 -3.91
CA ALA A 111 -6.29 -11.80 -3.49
C ALA A 111 -5.54 -11.50 -2.18
N ALA A 112 -5.13 -10.25 -1.94
CA ALA A 112 -4.29 -9.87 -0.80
C ALA A 112 -5.07 -9.38 0.44
N ILE A 113 -6.21 -8.72 0.25
CA ILE A 113 -6.94 -8.01 1.30
C ILE A 113 -8.03 -8.89 1.91
N GLY A 114 -7.73 -9.48 3.07
CA GLY A 114 -8.67 -10.33 3.83
C GLY A 114 -9.64 -9.56 4.74
N PHE A 115 -9.27 -8.35 5.19
CA PHE A 115 -9.93 -7.65 6.30
C PHE A 115 -11.44 -7.48 6.13
N LEU A 116 -11.90 -7.09 4.93
CA LEU A 116 -13.32 -6.87 4.65
C LEU A 116 -14.11 -8.18 4.81
N ARG A 117 -13.63 -9.27 4.22
CA ARG A 117 -14.25 -10.61 4.31
C ARG A 117 -14.22 -11.16 5.73
N ASP A 118 -13.12 -10.96 6.46
CA ASP A 118 -12.99 -11.43 7.84
C ASP A 118 -13.99 -10.76 8.81
N ASN A 119 -14.40 -9.51 8.50
CA ASN A 119 -15.25 -8.71 9.38
C ASN A 119 -16.69 -8.55 8.85
N GLY A 120 -16.91 -8.72 7.55
CA GLY A 120 -18.21 -8.64 6.89
C GLY A 120 -19.30 -9.46 7.57
N PRO A 121 -19.12 -10.78 7.79
CA PRO A 121 -20.10 -11.63 8.46
C PRO A 121 -20.42 -11.17 9.89
N ARG A 122 -19.42 -10.69 10.63
CA ARG A 122 -19.60 -10.26 12.03
C ARG A 122 -20.34 -8.94 12.15
N LEU A 123 -20.20 -8.09 11.13
CA LEU A 123 -20.81 -6.76 11.09
C LEU A 123 -22.09 -6.72 10.25
N ASN A 124 -22.45 -7.84 9.63
CA ASN A 124 -23.46 -7.94 8.59
C ASN A 124 -23.27 -6.86 7.50
N ALA A 125 -22.02 -6.59 7.13
CA ALA A 125 -21.69 -5.44 6.29
C ALA A 125 -21.86 -5.72 4.80
N LEU A 126 -22.19 -4.67 4.03
CA LEU A 126 -22.00 -4.67 2.58
C LEU A 126 -20.53 -4.40 2.30
N LEU A 127 -19.87 -5.27 1.54
CA LEU A 127 -18.47 -5.07 1.17
C LEU A 127 -18.41 -4.42 -0.21
N VAL A 128 -17.62 -3.36 -0.33
CA VAL A 128 -17.41 -2.61 -1.57
C VAL A 128 -15.91 -2.52 -1.80
N TYR A 129 -15.45 -2.88 -2.99
CA TYR A 129 -14.06 -2.73 -3.39
C TYR A 129 -14.02 -1.87 -4.64
N ILE A 130 -13.23 -0.80 -4.66
CA ILE A 130 -13.24 0.15 -5.77
C ILE A 130 -11.84 0.21 -6.38
N GLU A 131 -11.72 -0.11 -7.67
CA GLU A 131 -10.43 -0.03 -8.36
C GLU A 131 -10.01 1.42 -8.56
N HIS A 132 -8.72 1.70 -8.37
CA HIS A 132 -8.17 3.03 -8.58
C HIS A 132 -8.11 3.37 -10.08
N ARG A 133 -8.37 4.64 -10.45
CA ARG A 133 -8.17 5.09 -11.83
C ARG A 133 -6.74 4.81 -12.32
N TYR A 134 -6.58 4.37 -13.58
CA TYR A 134 -5.30 3.99 -14.22
C TYR A 134 -4.68 2.68 -13.76
N TYR A 135 -5.36 1.90 -12.91
CA TYR A 135 -4.88 0.60 -12.47
C TYR A 135 -5.85 -0.52 -12.85
N GLY A 136 -5.30 -1.73 -13.04
CA GLY A 136 -6.07 -2.88 -13.46
C GLY A 136 -6.82 -2.66 -14.77
N GLU A 137 -8.14 -2.81 -14.75
CA GLU A 137 -9.01 -2.61 -15.92
C GLU A 137 -9.58 -1.20 -16.02
N THR A 138 -9.38 -0.37 -15.00
CA THR A 138 -9.88 0.99 -14.94
C THR A 138 -8.97 1.94 -15.70
N MET A 139 -9.22 2.11 -17.00
CA MET A 139 -8.41 2.95 -17.90
C MET A 139 -9.24 4.10 -18.51
N PRO A 140 -8.97 5.37 -18.14
CA PRO A 140 -9.78 6.51 -18.61
C PRO A 140 -9.80 6.77 -20.12
N PHE A 141 -8.88 6.14 -20.87
CA PHE A 141 -8.76 6.25 -22.32
C PHE A 141 -8.89 4.88 -23.02
N GLY A 142 -9.60 3.94 -22.39
CA GLY A 142 -9.96 2.64 -22.96
C GLY A 142 -8.85 1.58 -22.89
N SER A 143 -7.57 1.98 -22.97
CA SER A 143 -6.43 1.06 -22.80
C SER A 143 -5.32 1.69 -21.98
N ALA A 144 -4.47 0.83 -21.39
CA ALA A 144 -3.27 1.29 -20.70
C ALA A 144 -2.28 1.97 -21.66
N GLU A 145 -2.21 1.52 -22.92
CA GLU A 145 -1.35 2.13 -23.95
C GLU A 145 -1.69 3.61 -24.16
N GLU A 146 -2.98 3.95 -24.29
CA GLU A 146 -3.39 5.35 -24.48
C GLU A 146 -3.38 6.13 -23.17
N ALA A 147 -3.85 5.52 -22.07
CA ALA A 147 -3.94 6.19 -20.77
C ALA A 147 -2.57 6.56 -20.18
N LEU A 148 -1.54 5.74 -20.45
CA LEU A 148 -0.18 5.93 -19.90
C LEU A 148 0.80 6.54 -20.90
N LYS A 149 0.31 6.98 -22.07
CA LYS A 149 1.11 7.42 -23.21
C LYS A 149 1.99 8.64 -22.93
N ASN A 150 1.42 9.68 -22.33
CA ASN A 150 2.09 10.96 -22.15
C ASN A 150 1.42 11.82 -21.06
N ALA A 151 1.96 13.01 -20.81
CA ALA A 151 1.49 13.90 -19.76
C ALA A 151 0.04 14.40 -19.94
N SER A 152 -0.50 14.47 -21.17
CA SER A 152 -1.87 14.93 -21.39
C SER A 152 -2.90 13.87 -21.02
N THR A 153 -2.58 12.58 -21.18
CA THR A 153 -3.45 11.50 -20.71
C THR A 153 -3.19 11.16 -19.25
N LEU A 154 -1.94 11.16 -18.78
CA LEU A 154 -1.60 10.92 -17.37
C LEU A 154 -1.99 12.06 -16.42
N GLY A 155 -2.31 13.26 -16.94
CA GLY A 155 -2.67 14.43 -16.13
C GLY A 155 -3.84 14.19 -15.16
N TYR A 156 -4.76 13.27 -15.49
CA TYR A 156 -5.90 12.92 -14.64
C TYR A 156 -5.61 11.83 -13.61
N LEU A 157 -4.38 11.28 -13.59
CA LEU A 157 -3.91 10.35 -12.56
C LEU A 157 -3.38 11.14 -11.35
N ASN A 158 -4.25 11.36 -10.38
CA ASN A 158 -3.88 11.95 -9.11
C ASN A 158 -4.82 11.56 -7.95
N ALA A 159 -4.35 11.77 -6.71
CA ALA A 159 -5.10 11.39 -5.52
C ALA A 159 -6.42 12.17 -5.37
N ALA A 160 -6.46 13.47 -5.72
CA ALA A 160 -7.69 14.26 -5.60
C ALA A 160 -8.81 13.70 -6.50
N GLN A 161 -8.47 13.35 -7.73
CA GLN A 161 -9.37 12.71 -8.69
C GLN A 161 -9.82 11.33 -8.22
N ALA A 162 -8.90 10.50 -7.73
CA ALA A 162 -9.25 9.19 -7.17
C ALA A 162 -10.20 9.31 -5.95
N LEU A 163 -10.00 10.29 -5.07
CA LEU A 163 -10.90 10.52 -3.94
C LEU A 163 -12.30 10.96 -4.40
N ALA A 164 -12.41 11.78 -5.43
CA ALA A 164 -13.69 12.16 -6.02
C ALA A 164 -14.38 10.96 -6.69
N ASP A 165 -13.61 10.08 -7.34
CA ASP A 165 -14.13 8.84 -7.90
C ASP A 165 -14.78 7.94 -6.86
N TYR A 166 -14.07 7.70 -5.75
CA TYR A 166 -14.58 6.91 -4.64
C TYR A 166 -15.85 7.51 -4.05
N ALA A 167 -15.93 8.84 -3.96
CA ALA A 167 -17.12 9.52 -3.47
C ALA A 167 -18.32 9.27 -4.40
N ALA A 168 -18.13 9.40 -5.72
CA ALA A 168 -19.16 9.15 -6.71
C ALA A 168 -19.68 7.70 -6.64
N ILE A 169 -18.77 6.71 -6.60
CA ILE A 169 -19.16 5.30 -6.51
C ILE A 169 -19.86 4.98 -5.19
N LEU A 170 -19.38 5.51 -4.06
CA LEU A 170 -20.02 5.26 -2.76
C LEU A 170 -21.42 5.86 -2.66
N LEU A 171 -21.64 7.05 -3.24
CA LEU A 171 -22.97 7.66 -3.34
C LEU A 171 -23.88 6.86 -4.29
N HIS A 172 -23.36 6.40 -5.43
CA HIS A 172 -24.07 5.51 -6.35
C HIS A 172 -24.49 4.20 -5.66
N VAL A 173 -23.60 3.58 -4.88
CA VAL A 173 -23.91 2.37 -4.11
C VAL A 173 -24.98 2.67 -3.06
N LYS A 174 -24.92 3.83 -2.38
CA LYS A 174 -25.95 4.25 -1.43
C LYS A 174 -27.33 4.32 -2.05
N GLU A 175 -27.44 4.93 -3.21
CA GLU A 175 -28.69 5.04 -3.95
C GLU A 175 -29.18 3.66 -4.42
N LYS A 176 -28.32 2.91 -5.13
CA LYS A 176 -28.64 1.61 -5.74
C LYS A 176 -29.12 0.57 -4.73
N TYR A 177 -28.56 0.57 -3.53
CA TYR A 177 -28.91 -0.37 -2.46
C TYR A 177 -29.84 0.22 -1.39
N SER A 178 -30.33 1.45 -1.59
CA SER A 178 -31.17 2.18 -0.63
C SER A 178 -30.54 2.31 0.77
N THR A 179 -29.21 2.46 0.84
CA THR A 179 -28.39 2.50 2.06
C THR A 179 -28.04 3.93 2.49
N ASN A 180 -28.93 4.90 2.27
CA ASN A 180 -28.70 6.32 2.57
C ASN A 180 -28.23 6.56 4.01
N HIS A 181 -28.79 5.81 4.97
CA HIS A 181 -28.47 5.89 6.40
C HIS A 181 -27.40 4.90 6.87
N SER A 182 -26.93 3.99 6.01
CA SER A 182 -25.85 3.07 6.39
C SER A 182 -24.54 3.85 6.61
N PRO A 183 -23.82 3.58 7.71
CA PRO A 183 -22.50 4.16 7.92
C PRO A 183 -21.49 3.49 7.00
N ILE A 184 -20.63 4.29 6.36
CA ILE A 184 -19.50 3.80 5.56
C ILE A 184 -18.23 3.90 6.40
N ILE A 185 -17.46 2.81 6.47
CA ILE A 185 -16.06 2.83 6.92
C ILE A 185 -15.20 2.57 5.70
N VAL A 186 -14.29 3.50 5.39
CA VAL A 186 -13.32 3.33 4.30
C VAL A 186 -12.03 2.68 4.80
N ILE A 187 -11.43 1.81 4.01
CA ILE A 187 -10.27 1.00 4.39
C ILE A 187 -9.24 1.07 3.26
N GLY A 188 -7.97 1.13 3.62
CA GLY A 188 -6.87 0.94 2.68
C GLY A 188 -5.55 0.62 3.38
N GLY A 189 -4.61 0.04 2.63
CA GLY A 189 -3.23 -0.23 3.05
C GLY A 189 -2.26 0.66 2.28
N SER A 190 -1.04 0.91 2.79
CA SER A 190 -0.02 1.66 2.04
C SER A 190 -0.55 3.02 1.53
N TYR A 191 -0.43 3.31 0.23
CA TYR A 191 -1.06 4.47 -0.43
C TYR A 191 -2.59 4.42 -0.39
N GLY A 192 -3.23 3.26 -0.53
CA GLY A 192 -4.67 3.09 -0.26
C GLY A 192 -5.04 3.52 1.17
N GLY A 193 -4.16 3.32 2.15
CA GLY A 193 -4.35 3.78 3.52
C GLY A 193 -4.27 5.30 3.63
N MET A 194 -3.39 5.94 2.86
CA MET A 194 -3.34 7.39 2.74
C MET A 194 -4.63 7.92 2.10
N LEU A 195 -5.10 7.28 1.03
CA LEU A 195 -6.39 7.57 0.40
C LEU A 195 -7.54 7.42 1.40
N ALA A 196 -7.61 6.37 2.20
CA ALA A 196 -8.65 6.18 3.20
C ALA A 196 -8.65 7.31 4.25
N ALA A 197 -7.47 7.70 4.75
CA ALA A 197 -7.34 8.82 5.68
C ALA A 197 -7.76 10.16 5.05
N TRP A 198 -7.26 10.47 3.86
CA TRP A 198 -7.60 11.69 3.12
C TRP A 198 -9.07 11.73 2.72
N PHE A 199 -9.66 10.59 2.36
CA PHE A 199 -11.08 10.46 2.06
C PHE A 199 -11.92 10.84 3.27
N ARG A 200 -11.61 10.31 4.47
CA ARG A 200 -12.32 10.69 5.69
C ARG A 200 -12.15 12.17 6.02
N LEU A 201 -10.98 12.76 5.78
CA LEU A 201 -10.72 14.19 6.01
C LEU A 201 -11.50 15.09 5.03
N LYS A 202 -11.59 14.72 3.76
CA LYS A 202 -12.20 15.54 2.69
C LYS A 202 -13.69 15.28 2.49
N TYR A 203 -14.15 14.05 2.71
CA TYR A 203 -15.53 13.61 2.57
C TYR A 203 -16.10 13.05 3.89
N PRO A 204 -16.03 13.79 5.02
CA PRO A 204 -16.52 13.32 6.31
C PRO A 204 -18.05 13.14 6.36
N HIS A 205 -18.76 13.70 5.39
CA HIS A 205 -20.20 13.55 5.20
C HIS A 205 -20.57 12.23 4.50
N ILE A 206 -19.60 11.54 3.87
CA ILE A 206 -19.80 10.23 3.21
C ILE A 206 -19.31 9.10 4.12
N ALA A 207 -18.05 9.15 4.55
CA ALA A 207 -17.44 8.10 5.37
C ALA A 207 -17.48 8.47 6.85
N LEU A 208 -18.06 7.62 7.70
CA LEU A 208 -18.10 7.78 9.15
C LEU A 208 -16.69 7.67 9.78
N GLY A 209 -15.85 6.80 9.23
CA GLY A 209 -14.50 6.55 9.72
C GLY A 209 -13.59 5.95 8.66
N ALA A 210 -12.30 5.89 8.97
CA ALA A 210 -11.28 5.30 8.10
C ALA A 210 -10.38 4.34 8.88
N LEU A 211 -10.04 3.20 8.27
CA LEU A 211 -8.94 2.34 8.67
C LEU A 211 -7.78 2.53 7.69
N ALA A 212 -6.82 3.37 8.08
CA ALA A 212 -5.62 3.67 7.31
C ALA A 212 -4.45 2.78 7.78
N SER A 213 -4.33 1.58 7.20
CA SER A 213 -3.34 0.59 7.60
C SER A 213 -1.97 0.89 6.99
N SER A 214 -0.93 0.97 7.82
CA SER A 214 0.45 1.23 7.37
C SER A 214 0.60 2.42 6.42
N ALA A 215 -0.23 3.45 6.56
CA ALA A 215 -0.26 4.62 5.70
C ALA A 215 0.91 5.57 6.03
N PRO A 216 1.87 5.83 5.12
CA PRO A 216 3.00 6.71 5.37
C PRO A 216 2.63 8.21 5.26
N LEU A 217 1.56 8.63 5.94
CA LEU A 217 0.99 10.00 5.91
C LEU A 217 1.98 11.10 6.30
N LEU A 218 3.02 10.75 7.05
CA LEU A 218 4.04 11.67 7.55
C LEU A 218 5.38 11.50 6.82
N TYR A 219 5.44 10.78 5.71
CA TYR A 219 6.70 10.54 4.98
C TYR A 219 6.83 11.48 3.78
N PHE A 220 6.64 12.78 4.03
CA PHE A 220 6.70 13.87 3.04
C PHE A 220 7.63 14.98 3.54
N GLU A 221 8.34 15.65 2.63
CA GLU A 221 9.18 16.81 2.92
C GLU A 221 10.23 16.54 4.05
N ASP A 222 10.62 17.58 4.79
CA ASP A 222 11.54 17.53 5.93
C ASP A 222 10.87 17.01 7.23
N THR A 223 9.65 16.45 7.17
CA THR A 223 8.90 16.02 8.37
C THR A 223 9.44 14.75 9.02
N ARG A 224 10.39 14.05 8.37
CA ARG A 224 11.02 12.81 8.86
C ARG A 224 12.52 12.74 8.52
N PRO A 225 13.29 11.88 9.21
CA PRO A 225 14.67 11.62 8.82
C PRO A 225 14.74 11.12 7.38
N LYS A 226 15.57 11.76 6.55
CA LYS A 226 15.75 11.45 5.11
C LYS A 226 16.00 9.97 4.80
N PHE A 227 16.49 9.20 5.77
CA PHE A 227 16.81 7.78 5.65
C PHE A 227 16.00 6.88 6.58
N GLY A 228 14.81 7.34 7.03
CA GLY A 228 13.99 6.64 8.03
C GLY A 228 13.62 5.21 7.61
N TYR A 229 13.22 5.01 6.35
CA TYR A 229 12.86 3.70 5.83
C TYR A 229 14.02 2.68 5.94
N TYR A 230 15.17 3.01 5.33
CA TYR A 230 16.34 2.14 5.34
C TYR A 230 16.99 1.97 6.71
N TYR A 231 16.83 2.97 7.60
CA TYR A 231 17.20 2.82 9.01
C TYR A 231 16.40 1.68 9.66
N ILE A 232 15.08 1.63 9.44
CA ILE A 232 14.23 0.57 9.98
C ILE A 232 14.59 -0.79 9.36
N VAL A 233 14.79 -0.87 8.04
CA VAL A 233 15.26 -2.10 7.36
C VAL A 233 16.54 -2.61 8.03
N THR A 234 17.52 -1.73 8.20
CA THR A 234 18.79 -2.05 8.84
C THR A 234 18.61 -2.51 10.29
N LYS A 235 17.76 -1.82 11.05
CA LYS A 235 17.47 -2.14 12.45
C LYS A 235 16.86 -3.53 12.59
N VAL A 236 15.89 -3.89 11.74
CA VAL A 236 15.23 -5.20 11.76
C VAL A 236 16.24 -6.34 11.52
N PHE A 237 17.14 -6.19 10.53
CA PHE A 237 18.21 -7.18 10.32
C PHE A 237 19.17 -7.28 11.50
N LYS A 238 19.49 -6.14 12.15
CA LYS A 238 20.36 -6.11 13.33
C LYS A 238 19.72 -6.81 14.53
N GLU A 239 18.44 -6.56 14.79
CA GLU A 239 17.68 -7.20 15.87
C GLU A 239 17.46 -8.69 15.61
N ALA A 240 17.25 -9.09 14.36
CA ALA A 240 17.11 -10.49 14.00
C ALA A 240 18.43 -11.27 14.15
N SER A 241 19.56 -10.69 13.76
CA SER A 241 20.88 -11.34 13.82
C SER A 241 22.02 -10.35 13.61
N GLU A 242 22.75 -10.04 14.67
CA GLU A 242 23.89 -9.11 14.61
C GLU A 242 24.99 -9.61 13.66
N ARG A 243 25.22 -10.92 13.58
CA ARG A 243 26.18 -11.52 12.63
C ARG A 243 25.74 -11.33 11.18
N CYS A 244 24.46 -11.54 10.89
CA CYS A 244 23.87 -11.32 9.56
C CYS A 244 24.00 -9.84 9.16
N TYR A 245 23.58 -8.94 10.05
CA TYR A 245 23.73 -7.49 9.88
C TYR A 245 25.17 -7.07 9.57
N ASN A 246 26.15 -7.54 10.36
CA ASN A 246 27.56 -7.21 10.11
C ASN A 246 28.07 -7.76 8.78
N THR A 247 27.58 -8.94 8.37
CA THR A 247 27.91 -9.54 7.06
C THR A 247 27.36 -8.69 5.92
N ILE A 248 26.10 -8.25 6.00
CA ILE A 248 25.48 -7.33 5.04
C ILE A 248 26.25 -6.00 5.02
N ARG A 249 26.52 -5.40 6.18
CA ARG A 249 27.26 -4.12 6.27
C ARG A 249 28.63 -4.18 5.59
N ASN A 250 29.35 -5.28 5.77
CA ASN A 250 30.68 -5.45 5.19
C ASN A 250 30.65 -5.75 3.69
N SER A 251 29.56 -6.33 3.17
CA SER A 251 29.47 -6.71 1.76
C SER A 251 29.49 -5.50 0.84
N TRP A 252 28.95 -4.35 1.26
CA TRP A 252 28.89 -3.14 0.45
C TRP A 252 30.27 -2.66 -0.02
N LYS A 253 31.25 -2.66 0.89
CA LYS A 253 32.64 -2.29 0.56
C LYS A 253 33.33 -3.37 -0.26
N GLU A 254 33.00 -4.64 -0.01
CA GLU A 254 33.58 -5.75 -0.76
C GLU A 254 33.10 -5.77 -2.21
N ILE A 255 31.84 -5.42 -2.47
CA ILE A 255 31.30 -5.23 -3.82
C ILE A 255 32.11 -4.18 -4.58
N ASP A 256 32.36 -3.00 -3.98
CA ASP A 256 33.16 -1.95 -4.64
C ASP A 256 34.60 -2.41 -4.89
N ARG A 257 35.20 -3.09 -3.90
CA ARG A 257 36.56 -3.61 -4.02
C ARG A 257 36.69 -4.63 -5.15
N VAL A 258 35.70 -5.51 -5.33
CA VAL A 258 35.69 -6.49 -6.44
C VAL A 258 35.41 -5.78 -7.76
N ALA A 259 34.45 -4.86 -7.81
CA ALA A 259 34.12 -4.09 -9.00
C ALA A 259 35.32 -3.27 -9.54
N GLY A 260 36.17 -2.74 -8.65
CA GLY A 260 37.37 -1.98 -9.02
C GLY A 260 38.54 -2.80 -9.58
N LYS A 261 38.45 -4.14 -9.61
CA LYS A 261 39.49 -5.01 -10.20
C LYS A 261 39.31 -5.13 -11.72
N PRO A 262 40.36 -5.53 -12.46
CA PRO A 262 40.21 -5.97 -13.85
C PRO A 262 39.15 -7.08 -13.95
N ASN A 263 38.18 -6.90 -14.85
CA ASN A 263 37.01 -7.79 -15.01
C ASN A 263 36.12 -7.93 -13.76
N GLY A 264 36.19 -7.00 -12.82
CA GLY A 264 35.47 -7.02 -11.54
C GLY A 264 33.96 -7.18 -11.68
N LEU A 265 33.35 -6.44 -12.60
CA LEU A 265 31.91 -6.53 -12.88
C LEU A 265 31.52 -7.90 -13.43
N SER A 266 32.33 -8.51 -14.30
CA SER A 266 32.10 -9.88 -14.79
C SER A 266 32.21 -10.92 -13.68
N ILE A 267 33.14 -10.73 -12.74
CA ILE A 267 33.25 -11.58 -11.55
C ILE A 267 31.97 -11.48 -10.71
N LEU A 268 31.49 -10.26 -10.45
CA LEU A 268 30.26 -10.03 -9.70
C LEU A 268 29.04 -10.63 -10.43
N SER A 269 28.90 -10.42 -11.74
CA SER A 269 27.83 -11.01 -12.55
C SER A 269 27.80 -12.54 -12.42
N LYS A 270 28.97 -13.20 -12.49
CA LYS A 270 29.07 -14.66 -12.32
C LYS A 270 28.73 -15.09 -10.90
N GLN A 271 29.20 -14.34 -9.90
CA GLN A 271 29.03 -14.67 -8.50
C GLN A 271 27.56 -14.55 -8.05
N PHE A 272 26.87 -13.49 -8.49
CA PHE A 272 25.45 -13.27 -8.22
C PHE A 272 24.52 -13.88 -9.28
N LYS A 273 25.08 -14.58 -10.28
CA LYS A 273 24.37 -15.17 -11.42
C LYS A 273 23.40 -14.19 -12.08
N THR A 274 23.85 -12.99 -12.41
CA THR A 274 22.98 -11.97 -13.02
C THR A 274 22.57 -12.39 -14.44
N CYS A 275 21.34 -12.07 -14.86
CA CYS A 275 20.87 -12.39 -16.22
C CYS A 275 21.61 -11.57 -17.27
N ASP A 276 21.78 -10.27 -17.00
CA ASP A 276 22.53 -9.34 -17.85
C ASP A 276 23.88 -8.97 -17.22
N PRO A 277 24.87 -8.54 -18.04
CA PRO A 277 26.10 -7.95 -17.54
C PRO A 277 25.83 -6.70 -16.69
N LEU A 278 26.60 -6.53 -15.61
CA LEU A 278 26.53 -5.33 -14.77
C LEU A 278 27.22 -4.14 -15.47
N ASN A 279 26.59 -2.97 -15.44
CA ASN A 279 27.17 -1.70 -15.91
C ASN A 279 28.00 -1.02 -14.82
N GLY A 280 27.70 -1.29 -13.54
CA GLY A 280 28.45 -0.75 -12.41
C GLY A 280 28.19 -1.52 -11.11
N SER A 281 28.92 -1.17 -10.05
CA SER A 281 28.69 -1.75 -8.71
C SER A 281 27.33 -1.35 -8.13
N PHE A 282 26.78 -0.23 -8.59
CA PHE A 282 25.47 0.25 -8.16
C PHE A 282 24.36 -0.75 -8.52
N ASP A 283 24.38 -1.35 -9.71
CA ASP A 283 23.35 -2.28 -10.18
C ASP A 283 23.11 -3.45 -9.21
N ILE A 284 24.19 -4.04 -8.67
CA ILE A 284 24.06 -5.13 -7.69
C ILE A 284 23.70 -4.62 -6.29
N LYS A 285 24.14 -3.40 -5.94
CA LYS A 285 23.81 -2.81 -4.64
C LYS A 285 22.34 -2.44 -4.54
N ASP A 286 21.79 -1.83 -5.57
CA ASP A 286 20.38 -1.46 -5.69
C ASP A 286 19.48 -2.70 -5.67
N PHE A 287 19.88 -3.76 -6.38
CA PHE A 287 19.22 -5.06 -6.31
C PHE A 287 19.20 -5.63 -4.89
N LEU A 288 20.36 -5.67 -4.22
CA LEU A 288 20.47 -6.20 -2.85
C LEU A 288 19.69 -5.33 -1.84
N ASP A 289 19.71 -4.02 -2.00
CA ASP A 289 18.93 -3.08 -1.19
C ASP A 289 17.44 -3.40 -1.27
N THR A 290 16.94 -3.60 -2.50
CA THR A 290 15.55 -4.01 -2.73
C THR A 290 15.24 -5.36 -2.09
N ILE A 291 16.13 -6.35 -2.22
CA ILE A 291 15.99 -7.67 -1.58
C ILE A 291 15.84 -7.55 -0.07
N TYR A 292 16.62 -6.69 0.59
CA TYR A 292 16.54 -6.49 2.03
C TYR A 292 15.28 -5.70 2.43
N ALA A 293 14.89 -4.69 1.66
CA ALA A 293 13.66 -3.95 1.89
C ALA A 293 12.43 -4.86 1.80
N GLU A 294 12.32 -5.66 0.73
CA GLU A 294 11.27 -6.66 0.51
C GLU A 294 11.21 -7.69 1.64
N ALA A 295 12.37 -8.21 2.05
CA ALA A 295 12.48 -9.16 3.15
C ALA A 295 11.89 -8.62 4.46
N VAL A 296 12.03 -7.32 4.73
CA VAL A 296 11.49 -6.66 5.92
C VAL A 296 10.01 -6.30 5.72
N GLN A 297 9.65 -5.73 4.58
CA GLN A 297 8.31 -5.24 4.29
C GLN A 297 7.26 -6.35 4.36
N TYR A 298 7.57 -7.51 3.81
CA TYR A 298 6.67 -8.67 3.78
C TYR A 298 7.09 -9.77 4.75
N ASN A 299 7.76 -9.40 5.84
CA ASN A 299 8.19 -10.33 6.88
C ASN A 299 6.99 -10.91 7.66
N ARG A 300 6.39 -11.99 7.15
CA ARG A 300 5.24 -12.67 7.76
C ARG A 300 5.48 -14.16 8.02
N GLY A 301 4.75 -14.69 9.00
CA GLY A 301 4.74 -16.11 9.33
C GLY A 301 4.07 -16.96 8.22
N PRO A 302 4.30 -18.28 8.22
CA PRO A 302 5.32 -19.01 8.98
C PRO A 302 6.74 -18.81 8.40
N ASN A 303 6.85 -18.11 7.27
CA ASN A 303 8.02 -18.07 6.41
C ASN A 303 8.96 -16.87 6.65
N PHE A 304 8.92 -16.21 7.82
CA PHE A 304 9.64 -14.98 8.19
C PHE A 304 10.92 -14.71 7.36
N TRP A 305 10.78 -13.87 6.34
CA TRP A 305 11.78 -13.65 5.28
C TRP A 305 13.12 -13.16 5.84
N VAL A 306 13.10 -12.26 6.82
CA VAL A 306 14.33 -11.77 7.48
C VAL A 306 15.11 -12.93 8.11
N ALA A 307 14.41 -13.83 8.82
CA ALA A 307 15.05 -14.97 9.46
C ALA A 307 15.62 -15.95 8.42
N LYS A 308 14.89 -16.22 7.32
CA LYS A 308 15.39 -17.05 6.21
C LYS A 308 16.66 -16.50 5.58
N VAL A 309 16.65 -15.22 5.23
CA VAL A 309 17.81 -14.52 4.65
C VAL A 309 18.99 -14.60 5.62
N CYS A 310 18.79 -14.29 6.90
CA CYS A 310 19.87 -14.32 7.88
C CYS A 310 20.40 -15.72 8.17
N ASN A 311 19.56 -16.74 8.21
CA ASN A 311 19.99 -18.13 8.37
C ASN A 311 20.87 -18.57 7.20
N ALA A 312 20.51 -18.19 5.97
CA ALA A 312 21.31 -18.50 4.79
C ALA A 312 22.65 -17.74 4.76
N ILE A 313 22.67 -16.45 5.13
CA ILE A 313 23.91 -15.66 5.24
C ILE A 313 24.85 -16.21 6.32
N ASN A 314 24.28 -16.61 7.46
CA ASN A 314 25.03 -17.14 8.59
C ASN A 314 25.49 -18.59 8.40
N ALA A 315 24.91 -19.32 7.45
CA ALA A 315 25.24 -20.71 7.20
C ALA A 315 26.74 -20.89 6.95
N ASN A 316 27.30 -21.93 7.58
CA ASN A 316 28.70 -22.35 7.41
C ASN A 316 28.70 -23.80 6.90
N PRO A 317 28.35 -24.04 5.63
CA PRO A 317 28.35 -25.40 5.11
C PRO A 317 29.80 -25.95 5.12
N PRO A 318 30.02 -27.17 5.64
CA PRO A 318 31.34 -27.69 5.97
C PRO A 318 32.30 -27.86 4.77
N ASN A 319 31.78 -27.87 3.53
CA ASN A 319 32.54 -28.25 2.32
C ASN A 319 32.74 -27.12 1.29
N ARG A 320 32.53 -25.85 1.64
CA ARG A 320 32.80 -24.72 0.73
C ARG A 320 33.40 -23.54 1.50
N ARG A 321 34.54 -23.02 1.05
CA ARG A 321 35.03 -21.68 1.44
C ARG A 321 34.11 -20.62 0.82
N TYR A 322 32.94 -20.39 1.43
CA TYR A 322 32.09 -19.26 1.06
C TYR A 322 32.82 -17.97 1.44
N ASN A 323 33.20 -17.19 0.42
CA ASN A 323 33.65 -15.83 0.64
C ASN A 323 32.45 -14.96 1.07
N LEU A 324 32.71 -13.71 1.47
CA LEU A 324 31.68 -12.81 1.98
C LEU A 324 30.48 -12.66 1.02
N LEU A 325 30.75 -12.48 -0.28
CA LEU A 325 29.72 -12.26 -1.29
C LEU A 325 28.93 -13.54 -1.61
N ASP A 326 29.55 -14.71 -1.50
CA ASP A 326 28.82 -15.98 -1.66
C ASP A 326 27.74 -16.17 -0.56
N ARG A 327 28.01 -15.68 0.66
CA ARG A 327 27.02 -15.69 1.76
C ARG A 327 25.86 -14.75 1.47
N ILE A 328 26.15 -13.57 0.95
CA ILE A 328 25.12 -12.62 0.54
C ILE A 328 24.24 -13.22 -0.54
N PHE A 329 24.85 -13.84 -1.55
CA PHE A 329 24.12 -14.52 -2.61
C PHE A 329 23.26 -15.68 -2.07
N ALA A 330 23.72 -16.43 -1.08
CA ALA A 330 22.89 -17.43 -0.40
C ALA A 330 21.63 -16.82 0.25
N GLY A 331 21.75 -15.60 0.80
CA GLY A 331 20.60 -14.82 1.29
C GLY A 331 19.60 -14.48 0.18
N VAL A 332 20.08 -14.04 -0.99
CA VAL A 332 19.24 -13.77 -2.17
C VAL A 332 18.49 -15.04 -2.60
N VAL A 333 19.20 -16.17 -2.73
CA VAL A 333 18.62 -17.47 -3.10
C VAL A 333 17.57 -17.91 -2.09
N ALA A 334 17.77 -17.67 -0.79
CA ALA A 334 16.83 -18.03 0.25
C ALA A 334 15.51 -17.25 0.18
N LEU A 335 15.54 -16.02 -0.33
CA LEU A 335 14.35 -15.19 -0.52
C LEU A 335 13.66 -15.46 -1.86
N VAL A 336 14.42 -15.40 -2.95
CA VAL A 336 13.90 -15.40 -4.34
C VAL A 336 13.71 -16.82 -4.90
N GLY A 337 14.30 -17.81 -4.24
CA GLY A 337 14.41 -19.17 -4.73
C GLY A 337 15.58 -19.35 -5.69
N ASN A 338 16.01 -20.61 -5.89
CA ASN A 338 17.14 -20.92 -6.76
C ASN A 338 16.74 -20.81 -8.24
N ARG A 339 17.31 -19.83 -8.95
CA ARG A 339 17.09 -19.58 -10.37
C ARG A 339 18.34 -19.81 -11.22
N THR A 340 18.15 -19.94 -12.53
CA THR A 340 19.24 -20.01 -13.52
C THR A 340 20.03 -18.71 -13.55
N CYS A 341 19.32 -17.57 -13.51
CA CYS A 341 19.89 -16.24 -13.33
C CYS A 341 18.94 -15.33 -12.50
N TYR A 342 19.46 -14.19 -12.04
CA TYR A 342 18.73 -13.17 -11.29
C TYR A 342 18.74 -11.87 -12.07
N ASP A 343 17.54 -11.37 -12.41
CA ASP A 343 17.37 -10.06 -13.01
C ASP A 343 17.52 -9.00 -11.91
N THR A 344 18.57 -8.18 -12.00
CA THR A 344 18.82 -7.11 -11.02
C THR A 344 17.76 -6.01 -11.07
N LYS A 345 16.94 -5.98 -12.13
CA LYS A 345 15.83 -5.05 -12.32
C LYS A 345 14.47 -5.70 -12.11
N MET A 346 14.39 -6.89 -11.51
CA MET A 346 13.13 -7.63 -11.39
C MET A 346 11.99 -6.86 -10.70
N PHE A 347 12.32 -5.91 -9.82
CA PHE A 347 11.35 -5.04 -9.13
C PHE A 347 11.10 -3.71 -9.84
N ALA A 348 11.88 -3.40 -10.88
CA ALA A 348 11.86 -2.16 -11.65
C ALA A 348 11.39 -2.35 -13.10
N GLN A 349 10.96 -3.56 -13.48
CA GLN A 349 10.44 -3.83 -14.83
C GLN A 349 9.20 -2.97 -15.10
N PRO A 350 9.08 -2.34 -16.28
CA PRO A 350 7.96 -1.46 -16.58
C PRO A 350 6.69 -2.30 -16.76
N THR A 351 5.86 -2.32 -15.73
CA THR A 351 4.46 -2.72 -15.81
C THR A 351 3.60 -1.46 -15.94
N ASN A 352 2.35 -1.60 -16.40
CA ASN A 352 1.40 -0.49 -16.43
C ASN A 352 1.25 0.17 -15.05
N ASN A 353 1.15 -0.64 -13.99
CA ASN A 353 1.08 -0.17 -12.61
C ASN A 353 2.35 0.61 -12.22
N ASN A 354 3.53 0.13 -12.59
CA ASN A 354 4.79 0.83 -12.30
C ASN A 354 4.91 2.16 -13.04
N ILE A 355 4.41 2.24 -14.29
CA ILE A 355 4.38 3.50 -15.06
C ILE A 355 3.42 4.50 -14.40
N ALA A 356 2.20 4.06 -14.06
CA ALA A 356 1.20 4.86 -13.37
C ALA A 356 1.71 5.36 -12.00
N TRP A 357 2.28 4.46 -11.20
CA TRP A 357 2.81 4.80 -9.89
C TRP A 357 3.99 5.77 -9.98
N ARG A 358 4.92 5.55 -10.93
CA ARG A 358 6.03 6.47 -11.18
C ARG A 358 5.54 7.87 -11.53
N TRP A 359 4.48 8.00 -12.32
CA TRP A 359 3.86 9.29 -12.59
C TRP A 359 3.36 9.97 -11.32
N GLN A 360 2.65 9.24 -10.45
CA GLN A 360 2.18 9.77 -9.17
C GLN A 360 3.34 10.20 -8.27
N VAL A 361 4.38 9.38 -8.14
CA VAL A 361 5.59 9.72 -7.36
C VAL A 361 6.26 10.99 -7.88
N CYS A 362 6.34 11.18 -9.20
CA CYS A 362 6.93 12.38 -9.81
C CYS A 362 6.07 13.66 -9.69
N LYS A 363 4.77 13.55 -9.37
CA LYS A 363 3.84 14.70 -9.34
C LYS A 363 3.30 15.05 -7.96
N PHE A 364 3.15 14.07 -7.08
CA PHE A 364 2.53 14.23 -5.75
C PHE A 364 3.53 14.24 -4.60
N TYR A 365 4.76 13.78 -4.81
CA TYR A 365 5.75 13.58 -3.74
C TYR A 365 6.94 14.55 -3.80
N PHE A 366 6.79 15.69 -4.50
CA PHE A 366 7.74 16.81 -4.50
C PHE A 366 7.05 18.13 -4.25
#